data_AF-A0AAD5K651-F1
#
_entry.id   AF-A0AAD5K651-F1
#
_cell.length_a   1.000
_cell.length_b   1.000
_cell.length_c   1.000
_cell.angle_alpha   90.00
_cell.angle_beta   90.00
_cell.angle_gamma   90.00
#
_symmetry.space_group_name_H-M   'P 1'
#
loop_
_entity.id
_entity.type
_entity.pdbx_description
1 polymer ?
#
loop_
_entity_poly.entity_id
_entity_poly.type
_entity_poly.pdbx_seq_one_letter_code
_entity_poly.pdbx_strand_id
1 'polypeptide(L)'
;MENNLPFKSSPPPPLFQKYPFTQELGLPVLQQQFDYSVHQLSLGNGKRAGACFTEVIKTINSNVLASTYLHRSAAFAMQGKQGPAVQDIYKAIHLSPAQPDGYIYAYNVFVSFKRYREAFLALTEGLKQVNKADRKYAALGFMKDSLLAEIDNKNSLPLPYDVITSILRRLSFRDRIHLASTCKYWERMLHESPPIMWHDIDIRSPMGVGQFQRLLSHVDSFYVRRVKADTHEMLNEINNVEWRHIECLGKY
;
A
#
# COMPACT_ATOMS: atom_id res chain seq x y z
N MET A 1 -51.93 17.20 -68.61
CA MET A 1 -51.94 15.82 -68.08
C MET A 1 -51.14 15.88 -66.77
N GLU A 2 -51.74 16.39 -65.71
CA GLU A 2 -52.61 15.70 -64.75
C GLU A 2 -51.86 15.17 -63.51
N ASN A 3 -52.21 15.79 -62.37
CA ASN A 3 -52.51 15.21 -61.05
C ASN A 3 -51.41 14.99 -59.98
N ASN A 4 -51.28 16.00 -59.10
CA ASN A 4 -51.42 16.01 -57.62
C ASN A 4 -51.10 14.75 -56.76
N LEU A 5 -50.07 14.87 -55.89
CA LEU A 5 -49.94 14.61 -54.41
C LEU A 5 -50.85 13.57 -53.67
N PRO A 6 -50.55 13.10 -52.41
CA PRO A 6 -49.33 13.17 -51.54
C PRO A 6 -49.00 11.87 -50.71
N PHE A 7 -47.94 11.92 -49.87
CA PHE A 7 -47.75 11.29 -48.53
C PHE A 7 -46.68 10.19 -48.27
N LYS A 8 -45.86 10.56 -47.27
CA LYS A 8 -45.30 9.80 -46.12
C LYS A 8 -44.02 8.98 -46.31
N SER A 9 -42.95 9.48 -45.68
CA SER A 9 -41.87 8.68 -45.11
C SER A 9 -42.45 7.54 -44.28
N SER A 10 -42.21 6.30 -44.70
CA SER A 10 -42.51 5.12 -43.92
C SER A 10 -41.42 4.90 -42.86
N PRO A 11 -41.79 4.54 -41.61
CA PRO A 11 -40.83 4.32 -40.53
C PRO A 11 -40.07 3.00 -40.76
N PRO A 12 -38.84 2.84 -40.25
CA PRO A 12 -38.19 1.54 -40.25
C PRO A 12 -39.04 0.52 -39.44
N PRO A 13 -39.29 -0.70 -39.97
CA PRO A 13 -40.02 -1.73 -39.24
C PRO A 13 -39.26 -2.24 -37.99
N PRO A 14 -39.98 -2.81 -37.02
CA PRO A 14 -39.63 -2.75 -35.59
C PRO A 14 -38.51 -3.68 -35.13
N LEU A 15 -37.80 -3.15 -34.13
CA LEU A 15 -36.85 -3.81 -33.25
C LEU A 15 -37.47 -5.05 -32.54
N PHE A 16 -36.68 -6.12 -32.47
CA PHE A 16 -36.81 -7.29 -31.59
C PHE A 16 -37.89 -8.33 -31.93
N GLN A 17 -37.49 -9.33 -32.73
CA GLN A 17 -37.79 -10.71 -32.36
C GLN A 17 -36.58 -11.61 -32.59
N LYS A 18 -35.97 -11.97 -31.45
CA LYS A 18 -35.06 -13.09 -31.17
C LYS A 18 -34.02 -13.44 -32.24
N TYR A 19 -32.77 -13.06 -31.98
CA TYR A 19 -31.64 -13.92 -32.35
C TYR A 19 -30.84 -14.31 -31.09
N PRO A 20 -30.34 -15.55 -31.03
CA PRO A 20 -29.77 -16.11 -29.82
C PRO A 20 -28.39 -15.53 -29.56
N PHE A 21 -28.09 -15.45 -28.27
CA PHE A 21 -26.81 -15.14 -27.70
C PHE A 21 -25.74 -16.14 -28.15
N THR A 22 -24.75 -15.66 -28.91
CA THR A 22 -23.33 -16.07 -28.87
C THR A 22 -22.57 -15.29 -29.95
N GLN A 23 -21.58 -14.46 -29.58
CA GLN A 23 -20.29 -14.25 -30.27
C GLN A 23 -19.67 -12.88 -29.96
N GLU A 24 -18.40 -12.92 -29.55
CA GLU A 24 -17.33 -11.93 -29.77
C GLU A 24 -17.78 -10.49 -30.10
N LEU A 25 -17.92 -9.64 -29.08
CA LEU A 25 -18.08 -8.19 -29.33
C LEU A 25 -16.74 -7.54 -29.63
N GLY A 26 -16.46 -7.35 -30.92
CA GLY A 26 -15.47 -6.39 -31.37
C GLY A 26 -15.89 -4.94 -31.06
N LEU A 27 -14.90 -4.04 -30.97
CA LEU A 27 -15.02 -2.59 -30.78
C LEU A 27 -16.13 -1.87 -31.62
N PRO A 28 -16.49 -2.29 -32.85
CA PRO A 28 -17.54 -1.62 -33.64
C PRO A 28 -18.95 -1.73 -33.03
N VAL A 29 -19.25 -2.82 -32.31
CA VAL A 29 -20.60 -3.06 -31.75
C VAL A 29 -20.84 -2.17 -30.52
N LEU A 30 -19.80 -1.90 -29.73
CA LEU A 30 -19.86 -0.98 -28.59
C LEU A 30 -20.03 0.47 -29.05
N GLN A 31 -19.35 0.87 -30.14
CA GLN A 31 -19.51 2.19 -30.74
C GLN A 31 -20.96 2.39 -31.23
N GLN A 32 -21.53 1.38 -31.89
CA GLN A 32 -22.91 1.43 -32.37
C GLN A 32 -23.95 1.52 -31.23
N GLN A 33 -23.71 0.85 -30.10
CA GLN A 33 -24.56 0.94 -28.90
C GLN A 33 -24.44 2.29 -28.17
N PHE A 34 -23.24 2.88 -28.18
CA PHE A 34 -22.99 4.21 -27.68
C PHE A 34 -23.74 5.26 -28.52
N ASP A 35 -23.63 5.19 -29.85
CA ASP A 35 -24.29 6.10 -30.78
C ASP A 35 -25.83 6.00 -30.67
N TYR A 36 -26.37 4.80 -30.46
CA TYR A 36 -27.79 4.57 -30.17
C TYR A 36 -28.25 5.23 -28.86
N SER A 37 -27.42 5.18 -27.82
CA SER A 37 -27.70 5.77 -26.51
C SER A 37 -27.71 7.30 -26.58
N VAL A 38 -26.81 7.90 -27.38
CA VAL A 38 -26.76 9.33 -27.69
C VAL A 38 -28.00 9.77 -28.47
N HIS A 39 -28.46 8.97 -29.44
CA HIS A 39 -29.68 9.25 -30.19
C HIS A 39 -30.93 9.23 -29.27
N GLN A 40 -31.05 8.29 -28.34
CA GLN A 40 -32.17 8.28 -27.37
C GLN A 40 -32.18 9.48 -26.43
N LEU A 41 -31.00 10.04 -26.13
CA LEU A 41 -30.86 11.28 -25.37
C LEU A 41 -31.39 12.48 -26.17
N SER A 42 -31.07 12.57 -27.47
CA SER A 42 -31.59 13.63 -28.36
C SER A 42 -33.11 13.58 -28.56
N LEU A 43 -33.74 12.43 -28.27
CA LEU A 43 -35.19 12.24 -28.30
C LEU A 43 -35.87 12.55 -26.95
N GLY A 44 -35.14 13.04 -25.94
CA GLY A 44 -35.70 13.39 -24.62
C GLY A 44 -36.00 12.19 -23.71
N ASN A 45 -35.66 10.97 -24.12
CA ASN A 45 -35.97 9.74 -23.38
C ASN A 45 -34.88 9.39 -22.36
N GLY A 46 -34.69 10.26 -21.36
CA GLY A 46 -33.60 10.15 -20.38
C GLY A 46 -33.53 8.83 -19.61
N LYS A 47 -34.69 8.22 -19.27
CA LYS A 47 -34.72 6.91 -18.58
C LYS A 47 -34.16 5.76 -19.44
N ARG A 48 -34.47 5.76 -20.73
CA ARG A 48 -34.02 4.71 -21.67
C ARG A 48 -32.57 4.91 -22.08
N ALA A 49 -32.17 6.17 -22.31
CA ALA A 49 -30.77 6.52 -22.52
C ALA A 49 -29.91 6.11 -21.32
N GLY A 50 -30.35 6.42 -20.09
CA GLY A 50 -29.65 6.01 -18.87
C GLY A 50 -29.49 4.49 -18.73
N ALA A 51 -30.54 3.72 -19.04
CA ALA A 51 -30.47 2.25 -19.04
C ALA A 51 -29.51 1.72 -20.14
N CYS A 52 -29.53 2.27 -21.35
CA CYS A 52 -28.65 1.85 -22.44
C CYS A 52 -27.18 2.22 -22.16
N PHE A 53 -26.91 3.41 -21.60
CA PHE A 53 -25.58 3.76 -21.12
C PHE A 53 -25.13 2.85 -19.98
N THR A 54 -26.02 2.50 -19.05
CA THR A 54 -25.72 1.54 -17.98
C THR A 54 -25.37 0.17 -18.55
N GLU A 55 -26.06 -0.27 -19.60
CA GLU A 55 -25.70 -1.50 -20.31
C GLU A 55 -24.37 -1.36 -21.05
N VAL A 56 -24.09 -0.29 -21.79
CA VAL A 56 -22.77 -0.06 -22.42
C VAL A 56 -21.64 -0.05 -21.39
N ILE A 57 -21.87 0.54 -20.21
CA ILE A 57 -20.96 0.54 -19.06
C ILE A 57 -20.80 -0.88 -18.48
N LYS A 58 -21.84 -1.71 -18.50
CA LYS A 58 -21.76 -3.14 -18.13
C LYS A 58 -21.10 -4.00 -19.21
N THR A 59 -21.24 -3.66 -20.50
CA THR A 59 -20.67 -4.39 -21.65
C THR A 59 -19.16 -4.13 -21.77
N ILE A 60 -18.69 -2.94 -21.38
CA ILE A 60 -17.32 -2.74 -20.92
C ILE A 60 -17.26 -3.31 -19.50
N ASN A 61 -17.36 -4.62 -19.34
CA ASN A 61 -17.34 -5.23 -18.02
C ASN A 61 -15.96 -4.96 -17.39
N SER A 62 -15.90 -3.97 -16.50
CA SER A 62 -14.66 -3.55 -15.85
C SER A 62 -13.98 -4.71 -15.13
N ASN A 63 -14.75 -5.69 -14.64
CA ASN A 63 -14.23 -6.89 -13.98
C ASN A 63 -13.63 -7.89 -14.98
N VAL A 64 -14.23 -8.08 -16.16
CA VAL A 64 -13.65 -8.92 -17.23
C VAL A 64 -12.41 -8.25 -17.80
N LEU A 65 -12.45 -6.93 -17.99
CA LEU A 65 -11.31 -6.16 -18.45
C LEU A 65 -10.18 -6.15 -17.41
N ALA A 66 -10.49 -5.97 -16.13
CA ALA A 66 -9.54 -6.05 -15.03
C ALA A 66 -8.91 -7.45 -14.95
N SER A 67 -9.70 -8.51 -14.94
CA SER A 67 -9.17 -9.89 -14.95
C SER A 67 -8.33 -10.20 -16.18
N THR A 68 -8.70 -9.68 -17.36
CA THR A 68 -7.88 -9.80 -18.58
C THR A 68 -6.53 -9.11 -18.42
N TYR A 69 -6.49 -7.90 -17.87
CA TYR A 69 -5.24 -7.22 -17.54
C TYR A 69 -4.43 -8.00 -16.51
N LEU A 70 -5.05 -8.61 -15.49
CA LEU A 70 -4.34 -9.44 -14.51
C LEU A 70 -3.71 -10.68 -15.16
N HIS A 71 -4.47 -11.42 -15.97
CA HIS A 71 -3.94 -12.60 -16.67
C HIS A 71 -2.83 -12.24 -17.67
N ARG A 72 -2.98 -11.11 -18.39
CA ARG A 72 -1.94 -10.61 -19.28
C ARG A 72 -0.69 -10.15 -18.52
N SER A 73 -0.87 -9.53 -17.35
CA SER A 73 0.26 -9.16 -16.49
C SER A 73 1.06 -10.37 -16.02
N ALA A 74 0.39 -11.47 -15.66
CA ALA A 74 1.03 -12.72 -15.29
C ALA A 74 1.79 -13.31 -16.48
N ALA A 75 1.20 -13.30 -17.69
CA ALA A 75 1.88 -13.74 -18.90
C ALA A 75 3.13 -12.91 -19.20
N PHE A 76 3.07 -11.58 -19.05
CA PHE A 76 4.24 -10.72 -19.18
C PHE A 76 5.30 -10.96 -18.10
N ALA A 77 4.89 -11.22 -16.85
CA ALA A 77 5.81 -11.56 -15.77
C ALA A 77 6.55 -12.88 -16.07
N MET A 78 5.85 -13.90 -16.57
CA MET A 78 6.45 -15.17 -17.00
C MET A 78 7.43 -15.00 -18.16
N GLN A 79 7.22 -13.99 -19.02
CA GLN A 79 8.16 -13.61 -20.08
C GLN A 79 9.32 -12.72 -19.59
N GLY A 80 9.40 -12.41 -18.29
CA GLY A 80 10.39 -11.48 -17.73
C GLY A 80 10.13 -10.00 -18.09
N LYS A 81 9.01 -9.68 -18.73
CA LYS A 81 8.64 -8.32 -19.14
C LYS A 81 8.02 -7.56 -17.98
N GLN A 82 8.88 -7.09 -17.08
CA GLN A 82 8.47 -6.43 -15.84
C GLN A 82 7.63 -5.17 -16.06
N GLY A 83 8.07 -4.25 -16.93
CA GLY A 83 7.37 -2.98 -17.15
C GLY A 83 5.90 -3.17 -17.61
N PRO A 84 5.66 -3.93 -18.69
CA PRO A 84 4.31 -4.24 -19.15
C PRO A 84 3.44 -4.96 -18.10
N ALA A 85 4.02 -5.90 -17.35
CA ALA A 85 3.29 -6.61 -16.29
C ALA A 85 2.79 -5.65 -15.21
N VAL A 86 3.66 -4.76 -14.73
CA VAL A 86 3.32 -3.77 -13.71
C VAL A 86 2.27 -2.78 -14.22
N GLN A 87 2.38 -2.34 -15.48
CA GLN A 87 1.40 -1.44 -16.08
C GLN A 87 0.00 -2.05 -16.14
N ASP A 88 -0.11 -3.33 -16.49
CA ASP A 88 -1.39 -4.02 -16.56
C ASP A 88 -2.00 -4.27 -15.18
N ILE A 89 -1.18 -4.58 -14.16
CA ILE A 89 -1.63 -4.65 -12.77
C ILE A 89 -2.28 -3.34 -12.33
N TYR A 90 -1.63 -2.20 -12.59
CA TYR A 90 -2.18 -0.90 -12.21
C TYR A 90 -3.50 -0.60 -12.92
N LYS A 91 -3.62 -0.95 -14.19
CA LYS A 91 -4.89 -0.81 -14.93
C LYS A 91 -5.99 -1.67 -14.32
N ALA A 92 -5.69 -2.92 -13.95
CA ALA A 92 -6.66 -3.80 -13.31
C ALA A 92 -7.14 -3.27 -11.94
N ILE A 93 -6.21 -2.82 -11.10
CA ILE A 93 -6.54 -2.23 -9.79
C ILE A 93 -7.35 -0.95 -9.95
N HIS A 94 -7.03 -0.10 -10.93
CA HIS A 94 -7.79 1.12 -11.21
C HIS A 94 -9.23 0.82 -11.66
N LEU A 95 -9.43 -0.27 -12.42
CA LEU A 95 -10.75 -0.67 -12.90
C LEU A 95 -11.62 -1.29 -11.79
N SER A 96 -11.00 -2.02 -10.86
CA SER A 96 -11.69 -2.70 -9.76
C SER A 96 -10.92 -2.58 -8.43
N PRO A 97 -10.88 -1.39 -7.81
CA PRO A 97 -10.02 -1.12 -6.64
C PRO A 97 -10.45 -1.85 -5.37
N ALA A 98 -11.73 -2.21 -5.27
CA ALA A 98 -12.27 -2.99 -4.16
C ALA A 98 -12.04 -4.51 -4.34
N GLN A 99 -11.51 -4.95 -5.48
CA GLN A 99 -11.33 -6.37 -5.78
C GLN A 99 -9.95 -6.84 -5.28
N PRO A 100 -9.89 -7.89 -4.45
CA PRO A 100 -8.64 -8.38 -3.87
C PRO A 100 -7.66 -8.96 -4.90
N ASP A 101 -8.18 -9.48 -6.02
CA ASP A 101 -7.37 -10.14 -7.04
C ASP A 101 -6.29 -9.23 -7.61
N GLY A 102 -6.56 -7.95 -7.81
CA GLY A 102 -5.56 -7.01 -8.32
C GLY A 102 -4.33 -6.91 -7.42
N TYR A 103 -4.54 -6.85 -6.10
CA TYR A 103 -3.46 -6.76 -5.12
C TYR A 103 -2.71 -8.08 -4.95
N ILE A 104 -3.40 -9.22 -5.04
CA ILE A 104 -2.76 -10.55 -5.00
C ILE A 104 -1.86 -10.76 -6.22
N TYR A 105 -2.33 -10.42 -7.41
CA TYR A 105 -1.52 -10.49 -8.63
C TYR A 105 -0.34 -9.51 -8.58
N ALA A 106 -0.56 -8.29 -8.07
CA ALA A 106 0.51 -7.32 -7.84
C ALA A 106 1.61 -7.91 -6.94
N TYR A 107 1.22 -8.48 -5.80
CA TYR A 107 2.14 -9.15 -4.88
C TYR A 107 2.95 -10.24 -5.60
N ASN A 108 2.29 -11.16 -6.31
CA ASN A 108 2.96 -12.27 -7.00
C ASN A 108 3.97 -11.78 -8.04
N VAL A 109 3.59 -10.80 -8.86
CA VAL A 109 4.47 -10.21 -9.87
C VAL A 109 5.65 -9.50 -9.20
N PHE A 110 5.42 -8.67 -8.19
CA PHE A 110 6.50 -7.97 -7.51
C PHE A 110 7.48 -8.92 -6.81
N VAL A 111 6.98 -9.96 -6.14
CA VAL A 111 7.83 -10.99 -5.51
C VAL A 111 8.65 -11.75 -6.56
N SER A 112 8.07 -12.09 -7.72
CA SER A 112 8.80 -12.77 -8.81
C SER A 112 10.01 -11.96 -9.30
N PHE A 113 9.91 -10.62 -9.24
CA PHE A 113 10.98 -9.69 -9.57
C PHE A 113 11.78 -9.20 -8.35
N LYS A 114 11.66 -9.86 -7.19
CA LYS A 114 12.33 -9.51 -5.92
C LYS A 114 12.07 -8.08 -5.42
N ARG A 115 10.94 -7.49 -5.81
CA ARG A 115 10.49 -6.15 -5.41
C ARG A 115 9.60 -6.20 -4.17
N TYR A 116 10.21 -6.59 -3.05
CA TYR A 116 9.49 -6.87 -1.80
C TYR A 116 8.80 -5.63 -1.21
N ARG A 117 9.38 -4.44 -1.37
CA ARG A 117 8.78 -3.19 -0.89
C ARG A 117 7.46 -2.89 -1.60
N GLU A 118 7.44 -3.00 -2.92
CA GLU A 118 6.24 -2.77 -3.73
C GLU A 118 5.17 -3.84 -3.49
N ALA A 119 5.58 -5.10 -3.29
CA ALA A 119 4.68 -6.18 -2.89
C ALA A 119 3.99 -5.86 -1.54
N PHE A 120 4.76 -5.39 -0.56
CA PHE A 120 4.23 -5.00 0.76
C PHE A 120 3.26 -3.80 0.68
N LEU A 121 3.59 -2.80 -0.15
CA LEU A 121 2.74 -1.64 -0.36
C LEU A 121 1.42 -2.02 -1.05
N ALA A 122 1.48 -2.89 -2.06
CA ALA A 122 0.30 -3.39 -2.76
C ALA A 122 -0.65 -4.13 -1.80
N LEU A 123 -0.14 -5.05 -0.97
CA LEU A 123 -0.96 -5.75 0.03
C LEU A 123 -1.53 -4.80 1.09
N THR A 124 -0.74 -3.81 1.52
CA THR A 124 -1.20 -2.80 2.48
C THR A 124 -2.31 -1.94 1.91
N GLU A 125 -2.24 -1.57 0.64
CA GLU A 125 -3.30 -0.84 -0.02
C GLU A 125 -4.54 -1.71 -0.22
N GLY A 126 -4.36 -2.98 -0.62
CA GLY A 126 -5.46 -3.94 -0.73
C GLY A 126 -6.24 -4.11 0.57
N LEU A 127 -5.55 -4.17 1.72
CA LEU A 127 -6.20 -4.28 3.03
C LEU A 127 -7.00 -3.03 3.44
N LYS A 128 -6.75 -1.87 2.83
CA LYS A 128 -7.52 -0.64 3.03
C LYS A 128 -8.73 -0.58 2.10
N GLN A 129 -8.57 -0.98 0.85
CA GLN A 129 -9.58 -0.80 -0.20
C GLN A 129 -10.60 -1.95 -0.24
N VAL A 130 -10.17 -3.18 0.05
CA VAL A 130 -11.02 -4.37 -0.03
C VAL A 130 -11.90 -4.47 1.21
N ASN A 131 -13.18 -4.80 1.01
CA ASN A 131 -14.12 -5.04 2.11
C ASN A 131 -13.69 -6.25 2.94
N LYS A 132 -13.68 -6.11 4.27
CA LYS A 132 -13.36 -7.20 5.21
C LYS A 132 -14.26 -8.44 5.06
N ALA A 133 -15.47 -8.27 4.51
CA ALA A 133 -16.39 -9.37 4.23
C ALA A 133 -15.99 -10.21 3.00
N ASP A 134 -15.06 -9.75 2.16
CA ASP A 134 -14.58 -10.54 1.03
C ASP A 134 -13.81 -11.78 1.51
N ARG A 135 -14.11 -12.94 0.93
CA ARG A 135 -13.46 -14.22 1.25
C ARG A 135 -11.93 -14.19 1.12
N LYS A 136 -11.37 -13.34 0.25
CA LYS A 136 -9.92 -13.20 0.02
C LYS A 136 -9.28 -12.12 0.89
N TYR A 137 -10.04 -11.37 1.69
CA TYR A 137 -9.49 -10.35 2.57
C TYR A 137 -8.49 -10.94 3.58
N ALA A 138 -8.85 -12.06 4.21
CA ALA A 138 -7.96 -12.76 5.13
C ALA A 138 -6.67 -13.24 4.44
N ALA A 139 -6.75 -13.64 3.18
CA ALA A 139 -5.59 -14.05 2.40
C ALA A 139 -4.60 -12.89 2.17
N LEU A 140 -5.08 -11.66 1.93
CA LEU A 140 -4.21 -10.48 1.84
C LEU A 140 -3.42 -10.24 3.13
N GLY A 141 -4.08 -10.39 4.28
CA GLY A 141 -3.45 -10.27 5.59
C GLY A 141 -2.37 -11.34 5.78
N PHE A 142 -2.73 -12.59 5.56
CA PHE A 142 -1.80 -13.72 5.65
C PHE A 142 -0.59 -13.57 4.73
N MET A 143 -0.80 -13.14 3.48
CA MET A 143 0.30 -12.89 2.52
C MET A 143 1.22 -11.77 3.00
N LYS A 144 0.67 -10.72 3.60
CA LYS A 144 1.45 -9.58 4.11
C LYS A 144 2.31 -10.01 5.29
N ASP A 145 1.74 -10.76 6.22
CA ASP A 145 2.44 -11.26 7.40
C ASP A 145 3.52 -12.28 6.99
N SER A 146 3.21 -13.16 6.03
CA SER A 146 4.18 -14.10 5.44
C SER A 146 5.35 -13.38 4.76
N LEU A 147 5.06 -12.31 4.01
CA LEU A 147 6.09 -11.49 3.36
C LEU A 147 6.98 -10.79 4.39
N LEU A 148 6.39 -10.24 5.46
CA LEU A 148 7.16 -9.65 6.55
C LEU A 148 8.07 -10.68 7.23
N ALA A 149 7.55 -11.87 7.51
CA ALA A 149 8.35 -12.95 8.08
C ALA A 149 9.51 -13.36 7.16
N GLU A 150 9.30 -13.40 5.84
CA GLU A 150 10.36 -13.70 4.87
C GLU A 150 11.41 -12.59 4.82
N ILE A 151 10.98 -11.32 4.84
CA ILE A 151 11.87 -10.16 4.89
C ILE A 151 12.69 -10.17 6.19
N ASP A 152 12.04 -10.42 7.32
CA ASP A 152 12.68 -10.46 8.64
C ASP A 152 13.68 -11.63 8.73
N ASN A 153 13.34 -12.80 8.16
CA ASN A 153 14.26 -13.93 8.07
C ASN A 153 15.49 -13.57 7.21
N LYS A 154 15.29 -12.97 6.03
CA LYS A 154 16.40 -12.54 5.16
C LYS A 154 17.26 -11.43 5.79
N ASN A 155 16.64 -10.55 6.56
CA ASN A 155 17.31 -9.47 7.28
C ASN A 155 17.80 -9.89 8.67
N SER A 156 17.62 -11.16 9.06
CA SER A 156 18.18 -11.65 10.30
C SER A 156 19.70 -11.51 10.22
N LEU A 157 20.24 -10.62 11.05
CA LEU A 157 21.68 -10.49 11.18
C LEU A 157 22.21 -11.82 11.70
N PRO A 158 23.13 -12.49 10.99
CA PRO A 158 23.66 -13.79 11.40
C PRO A 158 24.62 -13.67 12.61
N LEU A 159 24.78 -12.47 13.17
CA LEU A 159 25.66 -12.23 14.29
C LEU A 159 24.98 -12.70 15.58
N PRO A 160 25.65 -13.52 16.42
CA PRO A 160 25.14 -13.87 17.74
C PRO A 160 24.84 -12.61 18.55
N TYR A 161 23.82 -12.69 19.41
CA TYR A 161 23.39 -11.58 20.27
C TYR A 161 24.59 -10.94 21.01
N ASP A 162 25.48 -11.75 21.58
CA ASP A 162 26.66 -11.28 22.31
C ASP A 162 27.62 -10.42 21.47
N VAL A 163 27.73 -10.72 20.18
CA VAL A 163 28.57 -9.95 19.25
C VAL A 163 27.91 -8.60 18.98
N ILE A 164 26.61 -8.59 18.69
CA ILE A 164 25.84 -7.36 18.48
C ILE A 164 25.91 -6.49 19.74
N THR A 165 25.66 -7.05 20.93
CA THR A 165 25.72 -6.30 22.18
C THR A 165 27.11 -5.73 22.45
N SER A 166 28.17 -6.48 22.13
CA SER A 166 29.55 -6.01 22.25
C SER A 166 29.87 -4.86 21.30
N ILE A 167 29.34 -4.88 20.07
CA ILE A 167 29.46 -3.78 19.12
C ILE A 167 28.69 -2.56 19.63
N LEU A 168 27.43 -2.74 20.02
CA LEU A 168 26.57 -1.63 20.46
C LEU A 168 27.08 -0.96 21.73
N ARG A 169 27.70 -1.70 22.67
CA ARG A 169 28.35 -1.12 23.86
C ARG A 169 29.54 -0.22 23.52
N ARG A 170 30.17 -0.40 22.36
CA ARG A 170 31.31 0.43 21.91
C ARG A 170 30.86 1.70 21.19
N LEU A 171 29.60 1.77 20.78
CA LEU A 171 29.03 2.95 20.12
C LEU A 171 28.72 4.05 21.15
N SER A 172 28.86 5.32 20.77
CA SER A 172 28.36 6.41 21.61
C SER A 172 26.83 6.37 21.70
N PHE A 173 26.24 7.07 22.68
CA PHE A 173 24.79 7.21 22.75
C PHE A 173 24.22 7.83 21.46
N ARG A 174 24.92 8.82 20.92
CA ARG A 174 24.58 9.48 19.65
C ARG A 174 24.57 8.50 18.47
N ASP A 175 25.59 7.65 18.38
CA ASP A 175 25.69 6.67 17.29
C ASP A 175 24.61 5.59 17.41
N ARG A 176 24.24 5.20 18.63
CA ARG A 176 23.11 4.29 18.89
C ARG A 176 21.78 4.90 18.44
N ILE A 177 21.53 6.18 18.72
CA ILE A 177 20.33 6.89 18.22
C ILE A 177 20.33 6.94 16.68
N HIS A 178 21.45 7.32 16.07
CA HIS A 178 21.57 7.34 14.62
C HIS A 178 21.29 5.95 14.02
N LEU A 179 21.88 4.90 14.60
CA LEU A 179 21.65 3.52 14.19
C LEU A 179 20.17 3.12 14.30
N ALA A 180 19.51 3.43 15.43
CA ALA A 180 18.07 3.20 15.61
C ALA A 180 17.25 3.89 14.53
N SER A 181 17.62 5.11 14.13
CA SER A 181 16.90 5.86 13.09
C SER A 181 17.01 5.28 11.68
N THR A 182 17.98 4.39 11.43
CA THR A 182 18.23 3.85 10.09
C THR A 182 17.17 2.86 9.63
N CYS A 183 16.67 2.00 10.54
CA CYS A 183 15.60 1.05 10.24
C CYS A 183 14.92 0.52 11.50
N LYS A 184 13.69 0.02 11.31
CA LYS A 184 12.86 -0.53 12.39
C LYS A 184 13.47 -1.72 13.13
N TYR A 185 14.38 -2.46 12.50
CA TYR A 185 15.08 -3.56 13.16
C TYR A 185 16.04 -3.04 14.24
N TRP A 186 16.90 -2.07 13.90
CA TRP A 186 17.83 -1.46 14.86
C TRP A 186 17.08 -0.68 15.95
N GLU A 187 16.02 0.03 15.56
CA GLU A 187 15.09 0.68 16.50
C GLU A 187 14.55 -0.34 17.52
N ARG A 188 13.90 -1.40 17.04
CA ARG A 188 13.33 -2.45 17.90
C ARG A 188 14.40 -3.13 18.75
N MET A 189 15.52 -3.53 18.16
CA MET A 189 16.59 -4.25 18.87
C MET A 189 17.22 -3.42 20.00
N LEU A 190 17.38 -2.11 19.79
CA LEU A 190 17.87 -1.21 20.83
C LEU A 190 16.82 -0.98 21.92
N HIS A 191 15.53 -0.89 21.56
CA HIS A 191 14.44 -0.81 22.54
C HIS A 191 14.23 -2.11 23.33
N GLU A 192 14.39 -3.28 22.70
CA GLU A 192 14.26 -4.61 23.31
C GLU A 192 15.54 -5.05 24.05
N SER A 193 16.65 -4.34 23.90
CA SER A 193 17.88 -4.53 24.70
C SER A 193 18.20 -3.30 25.58
N PRO A 194 17.34 -2.96 26.56
CA PRO A 194 17.46 -1.75 27.39
C PRO A 194 18.82 -1.50 28.05
N PRO A 195 19.56 -2.51 28.57
CA PRO A 195 20.85 -2.29 29.21
C PRO A 195 21.93 -1.75 28.27
N ILE A 196 21.68 -1.76 26.95
CA ILE A 196 22.64 -1.31 25.95
C ILE A 196 22.22 0.06 25.43
N MET A 197 20.92 0.33 25.26
CA MET A 197 20.49 1.63 24.76
C MET A 197 20.65 2.73 25.82
N TRP A 198 20.29 2.45 27.07
CA TRP A 198 20.06 3.49 28.08
C TRP A 198 21.13 3.59 29.18
N HIS A 199 22.09 2.67 29.22
CA HIS A 199 23.08 2.60 30.30
C HIS A 199 23.92 3.87 30.44
N ASP A 200 24.33 4.42 29.29
CA ASP A 200 25.10 5.65 29.17
C ASP A 200 24.36 6.63 28.28
N ILE A 201 23.81 7.68 28.88
CA ILE A 201 23.13 8.76 28.16
C ILE A 201 24.07 9.96 28.10
N ASP A 202 24.53 10.26 26.89
CA ASP A 202 25.41 11.39 26.62
C ASP A 202 24.73 12.38 25.67
N ILE A 203 24.28 13.50 26.21
CA ILE A 203 23.50 14.51 25.49
C ILE A 203 24.34 15.77 25.37
N ARG A 204 25.00 15.88 24.21
CA ARG A 204 25.71 17.08 23.79
C ARG A 204 24.84 17.91 22.84
N SER A 205 24.78 19.21 23.12
CA SER A 205 24.08 20.26 22.38
C SER A 205 24.38 20.21 20.87
N PRO A 206 23.40 20.56 19.99
CA PRO A 206 22.24 21.42 20.25
C PRO A 206 20.92 20.67 20.25
N MET A 207 20.69 19.82 21.25
CA MET A 207 19.36 19.27 21.53
C MET A 207 18.62 20.22 22.49
N GLY A 208 17.46 20.74 22.08
CA GLY A 208 16.66 21.64 22.93
C GLY A 208 15.95 20.88 24.07
N VAL A 209 15.61 21.58 25.17
CA VAL A 209 14.96 20.99 26.36
C VAL A 209 13.66 20.22 26.03
N GLY A 210 12.85 20.70 25.07
CA GLY A 210 11.64 19.99 24.65
C GLY A 210 11.91 18.69 23.87
N GLN A 211 13.01 18.60 23.12
CA GLN A 211 13.42 17.34 22.49
C GLN A 211 13.98 16.38 23.54
N PHE A 212 14.64 16.91 24.55
CA PHE A 212 15.13 16.15 25.68
C PHE A 212 14.00 15.52 26.50
N GLN A 213 12.94 16.25 26.83
CA GLN A 213 11.78 15.68 27.51
C GLN A 213 11.11 14.55 26.72
N ARG A 214 11.01 14.68 25.39
CA ARG A 214 10.50 13.59 24.53
C ARG A 214 11.42 12.38 24.50
N LEU A 215 12.73 12.59 24.57
CA LEU A 215 13.67 11.48 24.69
C LEU A 215 13.46 10.78 26.03
N LEU A 216 13.41 11.54 27.14
CA LEU A 216 13.20 11.01 28.49
C LEU A 216 11.93 10.16 28.61
N SER A 217 10.85 10.49 27.89
CA SER A 217 9.61 9.69 27.93
C SER A 217 9.76 8.27 27.36
N HIS A 218 10.82 8.01 26.60
CA HIS A 218 11.14 6.69 26.03
C HIS A 218 12.25 5.96 26.79
N VAL A 219 12.89 6.63 27.76
CA VAL A 219 13.99 6.05 28.55
C VAL A 219 13.40 5.18 29.65
N ASP A 220 13.86 3.93 29.73
CA ASP A 220 13.63 3.09 30.89
C ASP A 220 14.70 3.40 31.95
N SER A 221 14.29 4.16 32.98
CA SER A 221 15.16 4.65 34.05
C SER A 221 15.84 3.53 34.86
N PHE A 222 15.29 2.32 34.84
CA PHE A 222 15.86 1.18 35.54
C PHE A 222 17.26 0.81 35.05
N TYR A 223 17.52 1.00 33.75
CA TYR A 223 18.76 0.59 33.10
C TYR A 223 19.81 1.69 33.00
N VAL A 224 19.43 2.93 33.29
CA VAL A 224 20.33 4.08 33.26
C VAL A 224 21.31 4.01 34.43
N ARG A 225 22.60 4.22 34.15
CA ARG A 225 23.65 4.29 35.17
C ARG A 225 24.42 5.60 35.11
N ARG A 226 24.71 6.12 33.92
CA ARG A 226 25.45 7.38 33.76
C ARG A 226 24.72 8.33 32.84
N VAL A 227 24.60 9.58 33.27
CA VAL A 227 23.98 10.64 32.48
C VAL A 227 24.91 11.85 32.44
N LYS A 228 25.15 12.35 31.23
CA LYS A 228 25.85 13.61 30.98
C LYS A 228 24.96 14.54 30.16
N ALA A 229 24.79 15.75 30.65
CA ALA A 229 24.01 16.78 29.97
C ALA A 229 24.74 18.14 30.02
N ASP A 230 24.60 18.92 28.96
CA ASP A 230 25.29 20.22 28.81
C ASP A 230 24.68 21.33 29.68
N THR A 231 23.37 21.32 29.94
CA THR A 231 22.68 22.43 30.63
C THR A 231 22.13 22.02 32.01
N HIS A 232 22.12 22.97 32.95
CA HIS A 232 21.54 22.76 34.29
C HIS A 232 20.05 22.45 34.24
N GLU A 233 19.32 23.01 33.28
CA GLU A 233 17.90 22.75 33.08
C GLU A 233 17.64 21.28 32.77
N MET A 234 18.46 20.65 31.91
CA MET A 234 18.34 19.22 31.62
C MET A 234 18.65 18.35 32.84
N LEU A 235 19.62 18.74 33.67
CA LEU A 235 19.92 18.03 34.92
C LEU A 235 18.76 18.09 35.91
N ASN A 236 18.05 19.23 35.98
CA ASN A 236 16.87 19.37 36.83
C ASN A 236 15.70 18.51 36.34
N GLU A 237 15.49 18.43 35.02
CA GLU A 237 14.49 17.53 34.44
C GLU A 237 14.77 16.06 34.81
N ILE A 238 16.03 15.61 34.81
CA ILE A 238 16.39 14.25 35.22
C ILE A 238 16.06 14.01 36.71
N ASN A 239 16.37 14.98 37.56
CA ASN A 239 16.07 14.88 39.00
C ASN A 239 14.55 14.83 39.27
N ASN A 240 13.74 15.50 38.46
CA ASN A 240 12.28 15.46 38.56
C ASN A 240 11.66 14.11 38.20
N VAL A 241 12.38 13.26 37.46
CA VAL A 241 11.89 11.92 37.01
C VAL A 241 12.29 10.81 38.00
N GLU A 242 12.90 11.12 39.15
CA GLU A 242 13.27 10.18 40.22
C GLU A 242 14.04 8.92 39.74
N TRP A 243 15.10 9.07 38.96
CA TRP A 243 15.92 7.93 38.52
C TRP A 243 16.80 7.41 39.67
N ARG A 244 16.28 6.42 40.41
CA ARG A 244 16.89 5.90 41.66
C ARG A 244 18.19 5.10 41.47
N HIS A 245 18.59 4.81 40.24
CA HIS A 245 19.74 3.94 39.92
C HIS A 245 20.89 4.66 39.20
N ILE A 246 20.89 6.00 39.16
CA ILE A 246 22.01 6.77 38.57
C ILE A 246 23.23 6.65 39.48
N GLU A 247 24.32 6.14 38.93
CA GLU A 247 25.64 6.05 39.59
C GLU A 247 26.46 7.32 39.38
N CYS A 248 26.32 8.00 38.24
CA CYS A 248 27.01 9.25 37.94
C CYS A 248 26.14 10.24 37.18
N LEU A 249 26.01 11.45 37.71
CA LEU A 249 25.40 12.61 37.07
C LEU A 249 26.48 13.65 36.82
N GLY A 250 26.77 13.96 35.57
CA GLY A 250 27.87 14.86 35.18
C GLY A 250 27.40 16.00 34.29
N LYS A 251 28.03 17.16 34.46
CA LYS A 251 27.96 18.28 33.52
C LYS A 251 29.26 18.29 32.70
N TYR A 252 29.15 18.65 31.42
CA TYR A 252 30.33 18.93 30.59
C TYR A 252 31.03 20.22 31.00
#